data_AF-A0A6M5YUU7-F1
#
_entry.id   AF-A0A6M5YUU7-F1
#
_cell.length_a   1.000
_cell.length_b   1.000
_cell.length_c   1.000
_cell.angle_alpha   90.00
_cell.angle_beta   90.00
_cell.angle_gamma   90.00
#
_symmetry.space_group_name_H-M   'P 1'
#
loop_
_entity.id
_entity.type
_entity.pdbx_description
1 polymer ?
#
loop_
_entity_poly.entity_id
_entity_poly.type
_entity_poly.pdbx_seq_one_letter_code
_entity_poly.pdbx_strand_id
1 'polypeptide(L)'
;MASPERPSTAIKLIVAALFLSGLAFGAFVAPTEPEPKAPQKPVAVAKAEPSKPVATVPEPEPEPKPKPKTEPKPQPKLDPKPEPKKPDPKSEPEPKSDPKPQPKPEPKAAVTFQKAQAVLQYHCVSCHGSPVVRANIDMRTLDSIKKKKGLVVPGDPAASDMWNAILAETMPPPDAKTKMTEAEKTLIKEWIAGGAK
;
A
#
# COMPACT_ATOMS: atom_id res chain seq x y z
N MET A 1 -41.49 -14.90 38.50
CA MET A 1 -41.65 -13.74 37.60
C MET A 1 -41.37 -14.23 36.20
N ALA A 2 -42.43 -14.50 35.45
CA ALA A 2 -42.39 -15.18 34.16
C ALA A 2 -42.23 -14.16 33.02
N SER A 3 -41.32 -14.45 32.09
CA SER A 3 -41.35 -13.88 30.74
C SER A 3 -42.46 -14.54 29.93
N PRO A 4 -43.14 -13.77 29.07
CA PRO A 4 -43.63 -14.27 27.79
C PRO A 4 -43.03 -13.44 26.63
N GLU A 5 -42.31 -14.05 25.68
CA GLU A 5 -42.79 -14.69 24.42
C GLU A 5 -42.92 -13.69 23.25
N ARG A 6 -42.41 -14.10 22.08
CA ARG A 6 -42.20 -13.32 20.83
C ARG A 6 -43.53 -13.14 20.01
N PRO A 7 -43.48 -12.99 18.67
CA PRO A 7 -43.54 -11.77 17.85
C PRO A 7 -44.91 -11.56 17.16
N SER A 8 -45.28 -10.31 16.84
CA SER A 8 -46.53 -10.02 16.10
C SER A 8 -46.28 -9.57 14.65
N THR A 9 -46.48 -10.53 13.76
CA THR A 9 -47.25 -10.54 12.49
C THR A 9 -47.71 -9.22 11.83
N ALA A 10 -47.55 -9.20 10.49
CA ALA A 10 -48.35 -8.48 9.47
C ALA A 10 -48.23 -6.94 9.43
N ILE A 11 -48.09 -6.30 8.27
CA ILE A 11 -49.21 -6.03 7.36
C ILE A 11 -48.72 -5.91 5.91
N LYS A 12 -49.55 -6.47 5.03
CA LYS A 12 -49.41 -6.66 3.58
C LYS A 12 -49.70 -5.35 2.80
N LEU A 13 -49.00 -5.22 1.66
CA LEU A 13 -49.42 -4.63 0.38
C LEU A 13 -50.75 -3.87 0.31
N ILE A 14 -50.71 -2.59 -0.10
CA ILE A 14 -51.88 -1.86 -0.63
C ILE A 14 -51.49 -0.97 -1.83
N VAL A 15 -51.92 -1.45 -3.01
CA VAL A 15 -52.61 -0.75 -4.11
C VAL A 15 -51.89 0.35 -4.90
N ALA A 16 -51.61 0.00 -6.17
CA ALA A 16 -51.50 0.91 -7.29
C ALA A 16 -52.90 1.39 -7.76
N ALA A 17 -53.05 2.68 -8.08
CA ALA A 17 -54.05 3.18 -9.04
C ALA A 17 -53.77 4.63 -9.49
N LEU A 18 -53.29 4.75 -10.74
CA LEU A 18 -53.68 5.68 -11.81
C LEU A 18 -54.29 7.05 -11.46
N PHE A 19 -53.59 8.12 -11.84
CA PHE A 19 -54.21 9.35 -12.33
C PHE A 19 -53.80 9.57 -13.79
N LEU A 20 -54.71 9.22 -14.70
CA LEU A 20 -54.76 9.77 -16.05
C LEU A 20 -55.18 11.24 -15.96
N SER A 21 -54.33 12.15 -16.43
CA SER A 21 -54.81 13.36 -17.12
C SER A 21 -53.71 13.86 -18.03
N GLY A 22 -53.93 13.69 -19.34
CA GLY A 22 -53.09 14.26 -20.37
C GLY A 22 -53.37 15.76 -20.53
N LEU A 23 -52.30 16.53 -20.61
CA LEU A 23 -52.30 17.86 -21.21
C LEU A 23 -51.09 17.92 -22.13
N ALA A 24 -51.37 18.08 -23.41
CA ALA A 24 -50.39 18.19 -24.47
C ALA A 24 -49.48 19.41 -24.22
N PHE A 25 -48.20 19.15 -23.96
CA PHE A 25 -47.13 20.12 -24.14
C PHE A 25 -46.15 19.53 -25.16
N GLY A 26 -46.46 19.74 -26.42
CA GLY A 26 -45.47 19.67 -27.48
C GLY A 26 -44.61 20.92 -27.42
N ALA A 27 -43.31 20.77 -27.20
CA ALA A 27 -42.23 21.53 -27.85
C ALA A 27 -40.86 21.10 -27.29
N PHE A 28 -40.05 20.51 -28.18
CA PHE A 28 -38.61 20.67 -28.27
C PHE A 28 -37.72 20.03 -27.17
N VAL A 29 -37.51 18.72 -27.28
CA VAL A 29 -36.29 18.07 -26.79
C VAL A 29 -35.15 18.47 -27.73
N ALA A 30 -34.32 19.41 -27.29
CA ALA A 30 -33.00 19.62 -27.89
C ALA A 30 -32.10 18.44 -27.48
N PRO A 31 -31.42 17.76 -28.43
CA PRO A 31 -30.31 16.89 -28.09
C PRO A 31 -29.16 17.78 -27.60
N THR A 32 -28.71 17.57 -26.36
CA THR A 32 -27.40 18.05 -25.92
C THR A 32 -26.33 17.32 -26.72
N GLU A 33 -25.92 17.96 -27.81
CA GLU A 33 -24.77 17.58 -28.61
C GLU A 33 -23.50 17.68 -27.74
N PRO A 34 -22.65 16.65 -27.69
CA PRO A 34 -21.33 16.77 -27.07
C PRO A 34 -20.49 17.75 -27.88
N GLU A 35 -19.85 18.70 -27.19
CA GLU A 35 -18.96 19.68 -27.80
C GLU A 35 -18.05 19.07 -28.88
N PRO A 36 -18.07 19.57 -30.13
CA PRO A 36 -17.04 19.26 -31.09
C PRO A 36 -15.76 19.98 -30.66
N LYS A 37 -14.71 19.19 -30.38
CA LYS A 37 -13.34 19.67 -30.23
C LYS A 37 -13.02 20.66 -31.35
N ALA A 38 -12.70 21.89 -30.96
CA ALA A 38 -12.25 22.93 -31.87
C ALA A 38 -11.08 22.41 -32.74
N PRO A 39 -11.17 22.51 -34.08
CA PRO A 39 -10.03 22.33 -34.94
C PRO A 39 -9.09 23.54 -34.76
N GLN A 40 -7.84 23.24 -34.46
CA GLN A 40 -6.75 24.21 -34.42
C GLN A 40 -6.67 24.89 -35.80
N LYS A 41 -6.69 26.23 -35.81
CA LYS A 41 -6.55 27.04 -37.03
C LYS A 41 -5.28 26.64 -37.81
N PRO A 42 -5.33 26.49 -39.14
CA PRO A 42 -4.13 26.40 -39.95
C PRO A 42 -3.44 27.77 -39.97
N VAL A 43 -2.23 27.83 -39.44
CA VAL A 43 -1.37 29.01 -39.54
C VAL A 43 -0.90 29.13 -40.98
N ALA A 44 -1.25 30.25 -41.61
CA ALA A 44 -0.94 30.53 -43.00
C ALA A 44 0.58 30.68 -43.22
N VAL A 45 0.99 30.13 -44.35
CA VAL A 45 2.32 30.22 -44.96
C VAL A 45 2.63 31.66 -45.33
N ALA A 46 3.76 32.19 -44.85
CA ALA A 46 4.47 33.31 -45.46
C ALA A 46 5.91 32.86 -45.76
N LYS A 47 6.32 33.07 -47.01
CA LYS A 47 7.51 32.53 -47.66
C LYS A 47 8.59 33.62 -47.79
N ALA A 48 9.81 33.21 -47.41
CA ALA A 48 11.15 33.61 -47.85
C ALA A 48 11.67 35.05 -47.64
N GLU A 49 12.86 35.17 -47.01
CA GLU A 49 14.14 35.41 -47.72
C GLU A 49 15.37 35.12 -46.80
N PRO A 50 16.61 34.98 -47.35
CA PRO A 50 17.62 34.03 -46.88
C PRO A 50 18.83 34.66 -46.16
N SER A 51 19.45 33.90 -45.24
CA SER A 51 20.84 34.11 -44.83
C SER A 51 21.58 32.77 -44.65
N LYS A 52 22.80 32.76 -45.19
CA LYS A 52 23.70 31.63 -45.45
C LYS A 52 24.35 31.02 -44.18
N PRO A 53 25.03 29.86 -44.31
CA PRO A 53 25.23 28.89 -43.23
C PRO A 53 26.55 29.11 -42.47
N VAL A 54 26.56 28.74 -41.18
CA VAL A 54 27.79 28.41 -40.45
C VAL A 54 27.57 27.10 -39.73
N ALA A 55 28.34 26.11 -40.17
CA ALA A 55 28.53 24.85 -39.51
C ALA A 55 29.17 25.06 -38.12
N THR A 56 28.61 24.46 -37.08
CA THR A 56 29.40 23.81 -36.03
C THR A 56 28.53 22.76 -35.34
N VAL A 57 28.82 21.50 -35.62
CA VAL A 57 28.38 20.37 -34.80
C VAL A 57 29.25 20.40 -33.54
N PRO A 58 28.72 20.62 -32.34
CA PRO A 58 29.45 20.21 -31.14
C PRO A 58 29.41 18.69 -31.06
N GLU A 59 30.60 18.10 -31.23
CA GLU A 59 30.93 16.71 -30.97
C GLU A 59 30.43 16.30 -29.57
N PRO A 60 29.81 15.10 -29.41
CA PRO A 60 29.46 14.59 -28.10
C PRO A 60 30.74 14.30 -27.31
N GLU A 61 30.85 14.92 -26.14
CA GLU A 61 31.91 14.68 -25.16
C GLU A 61 31.95 13.18 -24.81
N PRO A 62 33.13 12.53 -24.83
CA PRO A 62 33.26 11.09 -24.64
C PRO A 62 32.89 10.66 -23.22
N GLU A 63 32.17 9.54 -23.13
CA GLU A 63 31.84 8.86 -21.88
C GLU A 63 33.10 8.66 -21.00
N PRO A 64 33.05 8.99 -19.70
CA PRO A 64 34.16 8.72 -18.81
C PRO A 64 34.35 7.20 -18.65
N LYS A 65 35.55 6.76 -19.02
CA LYS A 65 36.04 5.38 -18.92
C LYS A 65 35.72 4.72 -17.57
N PRO A 66 35.39 3.42 -17.56
CA PRO A 66 35.17 2.66 -16.34
C PRO A 66 36.43 2.67 -15.47
N LYS A 67 36.28 3.06 -14.21
CA LYS A 67 37.34 2.92 -13.20
C LYS A 67 37.67 1.43 -13.04
N PRO A 68 38.96 1.04 -13.09
CA PRO A 68 39.39 -0.33 -12.85
C PRO A 68 38.94 -0.85 -11.48
N LYS A 69 38.52 -2.12 -11.46
CA LYS A 69 38.38 -2.93 -10.25
C LYS A 69 39.68 -2.89 -9.46
N THR A 70 39.67 -2.21 -8.32
CA THR A 70 40.69 -2.43 -7.30
C THR A 70 40.47 -3.82 -6.71
N GLU A 71 41.54 -4.61 -6.75
CA GLU A 71 41.61 -6.00 -6.28
C GLU A 71 41.10 -6.21 -4.85
N PRO A 72 40.67 -7.44 -4.53
CA PRO A 72 40.23 -7.82 -3.20
C PRO A 72 41.35 -7.67 -2.19
N LYS A 73 41.03 -7.05 -1.05
CA LYS A 73 41.90 -7.03 0.12
C LYS A 73 42.26 -8.47 0.52
N PRO A 74 43.56 -8.83 0.65
CA PRO A 74 43.96 -10.17 1.05
C PRO A 74 43.38 -10.53 2.42
N GLN A 75 42.74 -11.69 2.52
CA GLN A 75 42.48 -12.36 3.80
C GLN A 75 43.81 -12.88 4.35
N PRO A 76 44.24 -12.51 5.57
CA PRO A 76 45.27 -13.26 6.27
C PRO A 76 44.71 -14.63 6.67
N LYS A 77 45.25 -15.68 6.07
CA LYS A 77 45.08 -17.06 6.55
C LYS A 77 45.96 -17.26 7.79
N LEU A 78 45.28 -17.58 8.89
CA LEU A 78 45.55 -18.68 9.83
C LEU A 78 46.96 -18.82 10.42
N ASP A 79 47.03 -18.81 11.74
CA ASP A 79 47.55 -19.96 12.48
C ASP A 79 46.83 -20.10 13.84
N PRO A 80 46.78 -21.33 14.40
CA PRO A 80 45.80 -21.77 15.39
C PRO A 80 46.27 -21.51 16.82
N LYS A 81 45.34 -21.15 17.70
CA LYS A 81 45.55 -21.14 19.14
C LYS A 81 44.84 -22.38 19.74
N PRO A 82 45.51 -23.14 20.64
CA PRO A 82 45.21 -24.54 20.91
C PRO A 82 43.93 -24.78 21.72
N GLU A 83 43.25 -25.90 21.42
CA GLU A 83 42.27 -26.54 22.32
C GLU A 83 43.01 -27.25 23.50
N PRO A 84 42.30 -27.79 24.52
CA PRO A 84 41.69 -27.05 25.61
C PRO A 84 42.19 -27.57 26.97
N LYS A 85 42.27 -26.72 28.01
CA LYS A 85 42.38 -27.22 29.39
C LYS A 85 40.98 -27.31 30.01
N LYS A 86 40.52 -28.55 30.22
CA LYS A 86 39.44 -28.87 31.18
C LYS A 86 39.83 -28.36 32.57
N PRO A 87 38.86 -27.80 33.31
CA PRO A 87 38.36 -28.55 34.47
C PRO A 87 36.83 -28.78 34.43
N ASP A 88 36.44 -30.03 34.68
CA ASP A 88 35.11 -30.46 35.18
C ASP A 88 34.85 -29.88 36.60
N PRO A 89 33.66 -30.02 37.23
CA PRO A 89 32.29 -29.96 36.73
C PRO A 89 31.33 -29.17 37.69
N LYS A 90 30.09 -28.98 37.24
CA LYS A 90 28.86 -28.81 38.04
C LYS A 90 28.70 -27.50 38.85
N SER A 91 28.28 -26.45 38.14
CA SER A 91 27.18 -25.63 38.65
C SER A 91 25.93 -26.04 37.91
N GLU A 92 25.02 -26.66 38.66
CA GLU A 92 23.66 -26.96 38.25
C GLU A 92 23.04 -25.68 37.67
N PRO A 93 22.51 -25.69 36.43
CA PRO A 93 21.87 -24.52 35.87
C PRO A 93 20.63 -24.22 36.71
N GLU A 94 20.56 -22.98 37.21
CA GLU A 94 19.35 -22.44 37.80
C GLU A 94 18.16 -22.79 36.88
N PRO A 95 17.04 -23.28 37.43
CA PRO A 95 15.91 -23.69 36.64
C PRO A 95 15.46 -22.47 35.82
N LYS A 96 15.64 -22.57 34.50
CA LYS A 96 14.95 -21.71 33.54
C LYS A 96 13.48 -21.95 33.80
N SER A 97 12.92 -21.07 34.60
CA SER A 97 11.49 -20.86 34.70
C SER A 97 10.97 -20.86 33.27
N ASP A 98 10.12 -21.86 32.98
CA ASP A 98 9.29 -21.91 31.78
C ASP A 98 8.89 -20.49 31.39
N PRO A 99 9.09 -20.05 30.12
CA PRO A 99 8.38 -18.91 29.60
C PRO A 99 6.90 -19.20 29.81
N LYS A 100 6.32 -18.59 30.85
CA LYS A 100 4.88 -18.55 31.10
C LYS A 100 4.23 -18.32 29.73
N PRO A 101 3.30 -19.18 29.28
CA PRO A 101 2.63 -18.99 28.01
C PRO A 101 2.15 -17.53 27.97
N GLN A 102 2.71 -16.74 27.05
CA GLN A 102 2.12 -15.43 26.80
C GLN A 102 0.66 -15.72 26.45
N PRO A 103 -0.30 -15.14 27.18
CA PRO A 103 -1.71 -15.39 26.90
C PRO A 103 -1.91 -15.04 25.43
N LYS A 104 -2.23 -16.05 24.62
CA LYS A 104 -2.75 -15.85 23.26
C LYS A 104 -3.89 -14.86 23.45
N PRO A 105 -3.84 -13.66 22.84
CA PRO A 105 -4.86 -12.65 23.07
C PRO A 105 -6.21 -13.31 22.79
N GLU A 106 -7.05 -13.35 23.82
CA GLU A 106 -8.46 -13.66 23.66
C GLU A 106 -9.02 -12.76 22.54
N PRO A 107 -9.97 -13.23 21.71
CA PRO A 107 -10.39 -12.48 20.55
C PRO A 107 -11.13 -11.21 20.97
N LYS A 108 -10.38 -10.14 21.21
CA LYS A 108 -10.85 -8.78 20.95
C LYS A 108 -11.35 -8.82 19.51
N ALA A 109 -12.59 -8.37 19.30
CA ALA A 109 -13.25 -8.39 18.00
C ALA A 109 -12.26 -8.08 16.87
N ALA A 110 -12.13 -9.00 15.92
CA ALA A 110 -11.09 -8.95 14.90
C ALA A 110 -11.15 -7.61 14.15
N VAL A 111 -10.00 -6.93 14.04
CA VAL A 111 -9.89 -5.70 13.25
C VAL A 111 -10.16 -6.05 11.78
N THR A 112 -11.14 -5.40 11.18
CA THR A 112 -11.53 -5.60 9.78
C THR A 112 -10.71 -4.70 8.85
N PHE A 113 -10.64 -5.07 7.57
CA PHE A 113 -9.98 -4.26 6.55
C PHE A 113 -10.54 -2.85 6.49
N GLN A 114 -11.85 -2.65 6.61
CA GLN A 114 -12.43 -1.30 6.60
C GLN A 114 -11.88 -0.40 7.71
N LYS A 115 -11.64 -0.97 8.90
CA LYS A 115 -11.05 -0.23 10.02
C LYS A 115 -9.57 0.09 9.75
N ALA A 116 -8.83 -0.84 9.14
CA ALA A 116 -7.44 -0.63 8.72
C ALA A 116 -7.31 0.32 7.50
N GLN A 117 -8.31 0.35 6.64
CA GLN A 117 -8.28 1.06 5.38
C GLN A 117 -8.14 2.57 5.58
N ALA A 118 -8.73 3.14 6.63
CA ALA A 118 -8.57 4.56 6.94
C ALA A 118 -7.08 4.93 7.16
N VAL A 119 -6.36 4.09 7.90
CA VAL A 119 -4.92 4.26 8.14
C VAL A 119 -4.13 4.10 6.84
N LEU A 120 -4.44 3.08 6.05
CA LEU A 120 -3.78 2.83 4.76
C LEU A 120 -4.03 3.96 3.75
N GLN A 121 -5.25 4.50 3.70
CA GLN A 121 -5.61 5.61 2.82
C GLN A 121 -4.82 6.87 3.18
N TYR A 122 -4.69 7.17 4.47
CA TYR A 122 -4.02 8.38 4.92
C TYR A 122 -2.50 8.31 4.74
N HIS A 123 -1.88 7.19 5.11
CA HIS A 123 -0.42 7.08 5.17
C HIS A 123 0.21 6.44 3.92
N CYS A 124 -0.52 5.62 3.16
CA CYS A 124 0.10 4.78 2.12
C CYS A 124 -0.37 5.11 0.69
N VAL A 125 -1.64 5.45 0.49
CA VAL A 125 -2.24 5.55 -0.86
C VAL A 125 -1.66 6.68 -1.70
N SER A 126 -1.12 7.75 -1.10
CA SER A 126 -0.50 8.86 -1.85
C SER A 126 0.69 8.42 -2.74
N CYS A 127 1.36 7.33 -2.35
CA CYS A 127 2.55 6.79 -3.03
C CYS A 127 2.36 5.34 -3.51
N HIS A 128 1.37 4.64 -2.95
CA HIS A 128 1.00 3.27 -3.30
C HIS A 128 -0.47 3.21 -3.71
N GLY A 129 -0.86 4.06 -4.66
CA GLY A 129 -2.24 4.20 -5.13
C GLY A 129 -2.34 5.16 -6.31
N SER A 130 -3.31 4.93 -7.19
CA SER A 130 -3.45 5.72 -8.42
C SER A 130 -3.46 7.24 -8.14
N PRO A 131 -2.71 8.05 -8.89
CA PRO A 131 -1.94 7.70 -10.10
C PRO A 131 -0.50 7.19 -9.85
N VAL A 132 -0.01 7.23 -8.61
CA VAL A 132 1.37 6.87 -8.27
C VAL A 132 1.41 5.52 -7.55
N VAL A 133 1.76 4.46 -8.28
CA VAL A 133 1.84 3.09 -7.74
C VAL A 133 3.29 2.65 -7.59
N ARG A 134 3.97 3.10 -6.52
CA ARG A 134 5.38 2.76 -6.28
C ARG A 134 5.54 1.28 -5.97
N ALA A 135 6.67 0.72 -6.43
CA ALA A 135 7.03 -0.69 -6.23
C ALA A 135 5.94 -1.70 -6.67
N ASN A 136 5.05 -1.28 -7.56
CA ASN A 136 3.87 -2.03 -8.00
C ASN A 136 3.01 -2.52 -6.81
N ILE A 137 2.86 -1.66 -5.79
CA ILE A 137 2.00 -1.89 -4.62
C ILE A 137 0.85 -0.91 -4.67
N ASP A 138 -0.39 -1.42 -4.62
CA ASP A 138 -1.60 -0.61 -4.52
C ASP A 138 -2.34 -0.94 -3.20
N MET A 139 -2.39 0.04 -2.30
CA MET A 139 -2.96 -0.07 -0.95
C MET A 139 -4.45 0.32 -0.88
N ARG A 140 -5.10 0.61 -2.02
CA ARG A 140 -6.50 1.09 -2.03
C ARG A 140 -7.51 -0.01 -1.69
N THR A 141 -7.21 -1.25 -2.07
CA THR A 141 -8.13 -2.39 -1.93
C THR A 141 -7.43 -3.60 -1.35
N LEU A 142 -8.20 -4.43 -0.63
CA LEU A 142 -7.69 -5.68 -0.06
C LEU A 142 -7.18 -6.64 -1.13
N ASP A 143 -7.86 -6.72 -2.27
CA ASP A 143 -7.46 -7.58 -3.38
C ASP A 143 -6.14 -7.14 -3.98
N SER A 144 -5.91 -5.83 -4.14
CA SER A 144 -4.63 -5.30 -4.61
C SER A 144 -3.49 -5.63 -3.65
N ILE A 145 -3.72 -5.53 -2.34
CA ILE A 145 -2.72 -5.87 -1.32
C ILE A 145 -2.40 -7.37 -1.36
N LYS A 146 -3.44 -8.23 -1.45
CA LYS A 146 -3.28 -9.70 -1.48
C LYS A 146 -2.60 -10.21 -2.74
N LYS A 147 -2.65 -9.48 -3.86
CA LYS A 147 -1.96 -9.87 -5.11
C LYS A 147 -0.44 -9.89 -4.94
N LYS A 148 0.14 -9.07 -4.05
CA LYS A 148 1.58 -9.07 -3.80
C LYS A 148 1.92 -10.06 -2.69
N LYS A 149 2.55 -11.18 -3.09
CA LYS A 149 3.05 -12.19 -2.14
C LYS A 149 4.04 -11.57 -1.16
N GLY A 150 3.97 -11.97 0.12
CA GLY A 150 4.86 -11.50 1.19
C GLY A 150 4.55 -10.10 1.74
N LEU A 151 3.84 -9.25 0.97
CA LEU A 151 3.49 -7.90 1.40
C LEU A 151 2.70 -7.92 2.72
N VAL A 152 1.66 -8.76 2.76
CA VAL A 152 0.89 -9.05 3.96
C VAL A 152 0.74 -10.57 4.05
N VAL A 153 1.22 -11.14 5.15
CA VAL A 153 1.07 -12.55 5.51
C VAL A 153 -0.05 -12.64 6.56
N PRO A 154 -1.25 -13.13 6.18
CA PRO A 154 -2.37 -13.25 7.10
C PRO A 154 -2.01 -14.07 8.35
N GLY A 155 -2.23 -13.49 9.53
CA GLY A 155 -1.95 -14.12 10.81
C GLY A 155 -0.53 -13.91 11.34
N ASP A 156 0.39 -13.41 10.50
CA ASP A 156 1.79 -13.24 10.88
C ASP A 156 2.33 -11.85 10.48
N PRO A 157 2.23 -10.87 11.39
CA PRO A 157 2.84 -9.57 11.18
C PRO A 157 4.36 -9.63 10.99
N ALA A 158 5.08 -10.53 11.68
CA ALA A 158 6.54 -10.59 11.60
C ALA A 158 7.02 -11.10 10.22
N ALA A 159 6.24 -11.96 9.59
CA ALA A 159 6.48 -12.41 8.22
C ALA A 159 5.98 -11.43 7.14
N SER A 160 5.31 -10.33 7.51
CA SER A 160 4.73 -9.38 6.56
C SER A 160 5.70 -8.23 6.24
N ASP A 161 6.09 -8.09 4.97
CA ASP A 161 7.01 -7.02 4.52
C ASP A 161 6.47 -5.62 4.87
N MET A 162 5.16 -5.42 4.71
CA MET A 162 4.51 -4.15 5.03
C MET A 162 4.68 -3.78 6.50
N TRP A 163 4.51 -4.75 7.40
CA TRP A 163 4.65 -4.51 8.83
C TRP A 163 6.10 -4.23 9.22
N ASN A 164 7.05 -4.96 8.63
CA ASN A 164 8.48 -4.75 8.86
C ASN A 164 8.93 -3.36 8.36
N ALA A 165 8.39 -2.88 7.24
CA ALA A 165 8.67 -1.53 6.74
C ALA A 165 8.15 -0.42 7.67
N ILE A 166 6.97 -0.63 8.28
CA ILE A 166 6.39 0.27 9.29
C ILE A 166 7.24 0.26 10.57
N LEU A 167 7.65 -0.91 11.05
CA LEU A 167 8.51 -1.05 12.23
C LEU A 167 9.88 -0.38 12.02
N ALA A 168 10.44 -0.50 10.82
CA ALA A 168 11.70 0.14 10.45
C ALA A 168 11.56 1.65 10.18
N GLU A 169 10.36 2.21 10.28
CA GLU A 169 10.04 3.61 9.96
C GLU A 169 10.51 4.04 8.56
N THR A 170 10.58 3.07 7.64
CA THR A 170 10.89 3.30 6.22
C THR A 170 9.62 3.60 5.41
N MET A 171 8.46 3.19 5.92
CA MET A 171 7.15 3.44 5.35
C MET A 171 6.18 3.90 6.46
N PRO A 172 5.59 5.09 6.36
CA PRO A 172 5.83 6.11 5.33
C PRO A 172 7.28 6.63 5.34
N PRO A 173 7.82 7.06 4.18
CA PRO A 173 9.18 7.59 4.13
C PRO A 173 9.29 8.93 4.90
N PRO A 174 10.50 9.36 5.32
CA PRO A 174 10.68 10.53 6.18
C PRO A 174 10.18 11.86 5.59
N ASP A 175 10.08 11.95 4.26
CA ASP A 175 9.51 13.08 3.52
C ASP A 175 7.98 13.07 3.46
N ALA A 176 7.33 12.00 3.94
CA ALA A 176 5.89 11.96 4.09
C ALA A 176 5.45 13.03 5.10
N LYS A 177 4.32 13.68 4.80
CA LYS A 177 3.77 14.79 5.60
C LYS A 177 3.37 14.37 7.01
N THR A 178 3.18 13.08 7.25
CA THR A 178 2.52 12.55 8.44
C THR A 178 3.25 11.32 8.97
N LYS A 179 3.54 11.31 10.27
CA LYS A 179 4.04 10.13 10.97
C LYS A 179 2.87 9.31 11.49
N MET A 180 3.03 7.98 11.49
CA MET A 180 2.05 7.08 12.09
C MET A 180 2.14 7.13 13.62
N THR A 181 0.98 7.23 14.28
CA THR A 181 0.86 7.06 15.73
C THR A 181 0.96 5.58 16.11
N GLU A 182 1.30 5.30 17.36
CA GLU A 182 1.38 3.93 17.87
C GLU A 182 0.02 3.21 17.84
N ALA A 183 -1.09 3.96 17.98
CA ALA A 183 -2.43 3.41 17.85
C ALA A 183 -2.72 2.93 16.41
N GLU A 184 -2.30 3.70 15.41
CA GLU A 184 -2.45 3.33 13.99
C GLU A 184 -1.55 2.14 13.63
N LYS A 185 -0.29 2.12 14.09
CA LYS A 185 0.60 0.96 13.93
C LYS A 185 -0.03 -0.28 14.56
N THR A 186 -0.55 -0.17 15.77
CA THR A 186 -1.23 -1.27 16.47
C THR A 186 -2.44 -1.78 15.68
N LEU A 187 -3.25 -0.88 15.12
CA LEU A 187 -4.42 -1.24 14.33
C LEU A 187 -4.03 -2.05 13.08
N ILE A 188 -2.98 -1.66 12.37
CA ILE A 188 -2.46 -2.42 11.23
C ILE A 188 -1.91 -3.79 11.68
N LYS A 189 -1.16 -3.84 12.78
CA LYS A 189 -0.63 -5.09 13.34
C LYS A 189 -1.74 -6.08 13.67
N GLU A 190 -2.77 -5.61 14.37
CA GLU A 190 -3.92 -6.41 14.78
C GLU A 190 -4.74 -6.88 13.58
N TRP A 191 -4.89 -6.06 12.56
CA TRP A 191 -5.54 -6.44 11.30
C TRP A 191 -4.79 -7.59 10.60
N ILE A 192 -3.45 -7.48 10.48
CA ILE A 192 -2.64 -8.55 9.89
C ILE A 192 -2.73 -9.82 10.74
N ALA A 193 -2.56 -9.70 12.06
CA ALA A 193 -2.67 -10.82 13.01
C ALA A 193 -4.06 -11.48 13.00
N GLY A 194 -5.12 -10.70 12.74
CA GLY A 194 -6.50 -11.18 12.56
C GLY A 194 -6.74 -11.92 11.23
N GLY A 195 -5.72 -12.05 10.40
CA GLY A 195 -5.76 -12.75 9.12
C GLY A 195 -6.07 -11.84 7.93
N ALA A 196 -5.83 -10.53 8.04
CA ALA A 196 -5.95 -9.57 6.96
C ALA A 196 -7.27 -9.70 6.17
N LYS A 197 -8.38 -9.70 6.91
CA LYS A 197 -9.75 -9.88 6.37
C LYS A 197 -10.48 -8.57 6.31
#